data_AF-A0A0F8AJ07-F1
#
_entry.id   AF-A0A0F8AJ07-F1
#
_cell.length_a   1.000
_cell.length_b   1.000
_cell.length_c   1.000
_cell.angle_alpha   90.00
_cell.angle_beta   90.00
_cell.angle_gamma   90.00
#
_symmetry.space_group_name_H-M   'P 1'
#
loop_
_entity.id
_entity.type
_entity.pdbx_description
1 polymer ?
#
loop_
_entity_poly.entity_id
_entity_poly.type
_entity_poly.pdbx_seq_one_letter_code
_entity_poly.pdbx_strand_id
1 'polypeptide(L)' 'MVQILEDRFVHPRFGSIKCVRTLRPVQKDEELMVAYGYDHKPTGKNGPEAPDWYKQELEEFQQRQAAPTGQ' A
#
# COMPACT_ATOMS: atom_id res chain seq x y z
N MET A 1 9.40 5.33 -4.83
CA MET A 1 8.30 4.82 -3.98
C MET A 1 8.90 4.22 -2.71
N VAL A 2 8.70 4.85 -1.54
CA VAL A 2 8.96 4.18 -0.26
C VAL A 2 7.68 3.45 0.09
N GLN A 3 7.73 2.13 0.21
CA GLN A 3 6.67 1.40 0.89
C GLN A 3 6.96 1.44 2.40
N ILE A 4 5.98 1.85 3.18
CA ILE A 4 6.00 1.83 4.64
C ILE A 4 5.00 0.79 5.14
N LEU A 5 5.16 0.33 6.37
CA LEU A 5 4.23 -0.58 7.02
C LEU A 5 3.31 0.16 7.99
N GLU A 6 2.07 -0.32 8.09
CA GLU A 6 1.25 -0.06 9.27
C GLU A 6 1.68 -1.01 10.41
N ASP A 7 2.12 -0.46 11.53
CA ASP A 7 2.57 -1.23 12.70
C ASP A 7 1.69 -0.91 13.92
N ARG A 8 1.53 -1.86 14.85
CA ARG A 8 0.76 -1.61 16.08
C ARG A 8 1.58 -0.75 17.04
N PHE A 9 0.99 0.31 17.56
CA PHE A 9 1.67 1.24 18.46
C PHE A 9 0.75 1.75 19.56
N VAL A 10 1.24 1.79 20.80
CA VAL A 10 0.51 2.36 21.93
C VAL A 10 1.06 3.74 22.22
N HIS A 11 0.32 4.77 21.81
CA HIS A 11 0.72 6.15 22.05
C HIS A 11 0.22 6.63 23.42
N PRO A 12 1.04 7.29 24.25
CA PRO A 12 0.65 7.69 25.61
C PRO A 12 -0.58 8.62 25.66
N ARG A 13 -0.84 9.37 24.58
CA ARG A 13 -2.06 10.20 24.42
C ARG A 13 -3.24 9.48 23.77
N PHE A 14 -2.98 8.57 22.82
CA PHE A 14 -4.03 8.03 21.93
C PHE A 14 -4.39 6.57 22.23
N GLY A 15 -3.68 5.92 23.16
CA GLY A 15 -3.84 4.50 23.43
C GLY A 15 -3.37 3.63 22.27
N SER A 16 -4.01 2.48 22.09
CA SER A 16 -3.67 1.49 21.06
C SER A 16 -4.14 1.96 19.68
N ILE A 17 -3.19 2.28 18.81
CA ILE A 17 -3.40 2.74 17.44
C ILE A 17 -2.47 1.98 16.48
N LYS A 18 -2.55 2.31 15.19
CA LYS A 18 -1.52 1.98 14.21
C LYS A 18 -0.60 3.18 14.00
N CYS A 19 0.69 2.94 13.76
CA CYS A 19 1.64 3.95 13.30
C CYS A 19 2.19 3.58 11.92
N VAL A 20 2.78 4.57 11.27
CA VAL A 20 3.51 4.40 10.02
C VAL A 20 4.98 4.15 10.33
N ARG A 21 5.53 3.04 9.83
CA ARG A 21 6.94 2.67 10.01
C ARG A 21 7.65 2.55 8.68
N THR A 22 8.75 3.27 8.52
CA THR A 22 9.59 3.21 7.32
C THR A 22 10.28 1.84 7.20
N LEU A 23 10.18 1.20 6.04
CA LEU A 23 10.88 -0.07 5.75
C LEU A 23 12.35 0.12 5.41
N ARG A 24 12.71 1.30 4.90
CA ARG A 24 14.06 1.68 4.45
C ARG A 24 14.34 3.14 4.81
N PRO A 25 15.60 3.60 4.74
CA PRO A 25 15.90 5.03 4.85
C PRO A 25 15.11 5.85 3.84
N VAL A 26 14.65 7.02 4.29
CA VAL A 26 13.83 7.96 3.52
C VAL A 26 14.54 9.31 3.51
N GLN A 27 14.54 9.98 2.36
CA GLN A 27 15.12 11.31 2.24
C GLN A 27 14.18 12.39 2.79
N LYS A 28 14.75 13.55 3.13
CA LYS A 28 13.93 14.72 3.45
C LYS A 28 13.04 15.04 2.24
N ASP A 29 11.78 15.34 2.50
CA ASP A 29 10.76 15.68 1.50
C ASP A 29 10.37 14.51 0.55
N GLU A 30 10.85 13.28 0.79
CA GLU A 30 10.37 12.08 0.08
C GLU A 30 8.98 11.68 0.62
N GLU A 31 8.03 11.48 -0.29
CA GLU A 31 6.65 11.11 0.07
C GLU A 31 6.58 9.69 0.64
N LEU A 32 5.93 9.57 1.80
CA LEU A 32 5.70 8.31 2.48
C LEU A 32 4.41 7.67 1.97
N MET A 33 4.52 6.51 1.30
CA MET A 33 3.35 5.78 0.78
C MET A 33 3.18 4.44 1.48
N VAL A 34 1.94 4.10 1.83
CA VAL A 34 1.56 2.85 2.49
C VAL A 34 0.67 2.02 1.59
N ALA A 35 0.85 0.70 1.62
CA ALA A 35 -0.10 -0.19 0.98
C ALA A 35 -1.35 -0.29 1.85
N TYR A 36 -2.50 0.19 1.34
CA TYR A 36 -3.77 0.18 2.06
C TYR A 36 -4.28 -1.21 2.48
N GLY A 37 -3.77 -2.28 1.84
CA GLY A 37 -4.08 -3.65 2.22
C GLY A 37 -5.51 -4.10 1.89
N TYR A 38 -6.15 -3.50 0.87
CA TYR A 38 -7.41 -4.01 0.34
C TYR A 38 -7.24 -5.45 -0.15
N ASP A 39 -8.29 -6.27 -0.01
CA ASP A 39 -8.27 -7.62 -0.56
C ASP A 39 -8.30 -7.55 -2.09
N HIS A 40 -7.29 -8.14 -2.71
CA HIS A 40 -7.15 -8.19 -4.16
C HIS A 40 -7.88 -9.39 -4.76
N LYS A 41 -8.32 -10.35 -3.93
CA LYS A 41 -9.11 -11.49 -4.37
C LYS A 41 -10.58 -11.08 -4.43
N PRO A 42 -11.29 -11.44 -5.52
CA PRO A 42 -12.73 -11.29 -5.55
C PRO A 42 -13.34 -12.30 -4.59
N THR A 43 -13.73 -11.86 -3.39
CA THR A 43 -14.46 -12.68 -2.44
C THR A 43 -15.93 -12.73 -2.88
N GLY A 44 -16.24 -13.50 -3.94
CA GLY A 44 -17.60 -13.70 -4.47
C GLY A 44 -17.88 -13.05 -5.83
N LYS A 45 -19.13 -12.59 -6.05
CA LYS A 45 -19.62 -11.98 -7.31
C LYS A 45 -19.21 -10.52 -7.51
N ASN A 46 -18.64 -9.89 -6.49
CA ASN A 46 -18.19 -8.52 -6.54
C ASN A 46 -16.66 -8.55 -6.66
N GLY A 47 -16.10 -7.74 -7.55
CA GLY A 47 -14.64 -7.64 -7.77
C GLY A 47 -13.87 -7.22 -6.51
N PRO A 48 -12.59 -6.83 -6.63
CA PRO A 48 -11.80 -6.36 -5.49
C PRO A 48 -12.61 -5.34 -4.67
N GLU A 49 -12.71 -5.54 -3.35
CA GLU A 49 -13.48 -4.65 -2.46
C GLU A 49 -12.67 -3.37 -2.16
N ALA A 50 -12.32 -2.68 -3.24
CA ALA A 50 -11.51 -1.48 -3.23
C ALA A 50 -12.20 -0.37 -4.05
N PRO A 51 -11.93 0.90 -3.74
CA PRO A 51 -12.38 2.02 -4.56
C PRO A 51 -11.87 1.93 -6.01
N ASP A 52 -12.58 2.57 -6.94
CA ASP A 52 -12.24 2.50 -8.36
C ASP A 52 -10.87 3.08 -8.69
N TRP A 53 -10.46 4.16 -8.03
CA TRP A 53 -9.11 4.73 -8.18
C TRP A 53 -8.02 3.70 -7.82
N TYR A 54 -8.24 2.91 -6.77
CA TYR A 54 -7.28 1.88 -6.34
C TYR A 54 -7.22 0.72 -7.33
N LYS A 55 -8.38 0.33 -7.90
CA LYS A 55 -8.44 -0.73 -8.92
C LYS A 55 -7.69 -0.33 -10.19
N GLN A 56 -7.82 0.92 -10.62
CA GLN A 56 -7.10 1.47 -11.78
C GLN A 56 -5.58 1.43 -11.55
N GLU A 57 -5.11 1.96 -10.41
CA GLU A 57 -3.68 1.92 -10.08
C GLU A 57 -3.15 0.49 -9.92
N LEU A 58 -3.97 -0.43 -9.40
CA LEU A 58 -3.62 -1.85 -9.28
C LEU A 58 -3.43 -2.50 -10.65
N GLU A 59 -4.30 -2.22 -11.62
CA GLU A 59 -4.16 -2.71 -12.99
C GLU A 59 -2.88 -2.18 -13.64
N GLU A 60 -2.59 -0.88 -13.52
CA GLU A 60 -1.35 -0.28 -14.01
C GLU A 60 -0.11 -0.91 -13.36
N PHE A 61 -0.16 -1.16 -12.05
CA PHE A 61 0.92 -1.80 -11.31
C PHE A 61 1.16 -3.24 -11.79
N GLN A 62 0.10 -4.02 -12.02
CA GLN A 62 0.21 -5.38 -12.56
C GLN A 62 0.78 -5.40 -13.98
N GLN A 63 0.36 -4.46 -14.84
CA GLN A 63 0.90 -4.33 -16.20
C GLN A 63 2.41 -4.00 -16.19
N ARG A 64 2.85 -3.12 -15.29
CA ARG A 64 4.27 -2.79 -15.11
C ARG A 64 5.10 -3.99 -14.63
N GLN A 65 4.54 -4.87 -13.82
CA GLN A 65 5.21 -6.10 -13.39
C GLN A 65 5.23 -7.20 -14.46
N ALA A 66 4.24 -7.22 -15.35
CA ALA A 66 4.13 -8.19 -16.44
C ALA A 66 4.95 -7.83 -17.68
N ALA A 67 5.43 -6.59 -17.80
CA ALA A 67 6.36 -6.19 -18.85
C ALA A 67 7.70 -6.94 -18.66
N PRO A 68 8.19 -7.70 -19.66
CA PRO A 68 9.48 -8.36 -19.56
C PRO A 68 10.57 -7.29 -19.41
N THR A 69 11.49 -7.49 -18.48
CA THR A 69 12.78 -6.81 -18.43
C THR A 69 13.52 -7.10 -19.74
N GLY A 70 13.24 -6.31 -20.77
CA GLY A 70 13.96 -6.30 -22.02
C GLY A 70 15.00 -5.20 -21.99
N GLN A 71 16.21 -5.53 -21.54
CA GLN A 71 17.53 -5.20 -22.10
C GLN A 71 18.64 -5.42 -21.08
#